data_AF-A0A928DF58-F1
#
_entry.id   AF-A0A928DF58-F1
#
_cell.length_a   1.000
_cell.length_b   1.000
_cell.length_c   1.000
_cell.angle_alpha   90.00
_cell.angle_beta   90.00
_cell.angle_gamma   90.00
#
_symmetry.space_group_name_H-M   'P 1'
#
loop_
_entity.id
_entity.type
_entity.pdbx_description
1 polymer ?
#
loop_
_entity_poly.entity_id
_entity_poly.type
_entity_poly.pdbx_seq_one_letter_code
_entity_poly.pdbx_strand_id
1 'polypeptide(L)'
;MNNCTAGHRKRLKEKYNRFGHDYLFDYEKIELLLTYAVPRVDVKPLAKDLLERFGGIAGLLNASKEELMLVPGVGENIANLILLVRNLGADFHKERLMHKTVFACTADVIKFVRMKLAPLRKEAFLVIYLDTRNQVIDTGILADGTVDQVFIHVRELLAEAIKRSARGIILVHNHPGGSVTPSHDDRVLTECIRKTGPAMRIDLLDHLIITHDAAYSITTDQRIELGDEQSYYLPGETKAAAEKIKDNYDKLPFHPKKIRKPMSELTQKTKKKGGQP
;
A
#
# COMPACT_ATOMS: atom_id res chain seq x y z
N MET A 1 -38.12 39.34 -12.20
CA MET A 1 -37.72 37.94 -12.47
C MET A 1 -36.64 37.56 -11.46
N ASN A 2 -36.91 36.51 -10.67
CA ASN A 2 -36.35 36.32 -9.32
C ASN A 2 -34.85 36.00 -9.26
N ASN A 3 -34.16 36.72 -8.38
CA ASN A 3 -32.71 36.73 -8.14
C ASN A 3 -32.25 35.64 -7.14
N CYS A 4 -33.01 34.55 -6.98
CA CYS A 4 -32.81 33.55 -5.90
C CYS A 4 -31.64 32.59 -6.16
N THR A 5 -31.33 32.29 -7.42
CA THR A 5 -30.29 31.31 -7.80
C THR A 5 -28.86 31.80 -7.56
N ALA A 6 -28.62 33.11 -7.71
CA ALA A 6 -27.31 33.71 -7.51
C ALA A 6 -26.85 33.63 -6.04
N GLY A 7 -27.76 33.85 -5.09
CA GLY A 7 -27.47 33.75 -3.65
C GLY A 7 -27.23 32.30 -3.19
N HIS A 8 -27.96 31.34 -3.77
CA HIS A 8 -27.83 29.93 -3.38
C HIS A 8 -26.44 29.37 -3.69
N ARG A 9 -25.95 29.58 -4.92
CA ARG A 9 -24.61 29.13 -5.35
C ARG A 9 -23.51 29.72 -4.48
N LYS A 10 -23.61 31.01 -4.12
CA LYS A 10 -22.64 31.68 -3.24
C LYS A 10 -22.61 31.01 -1.87
N ARG A 11 -23.79 30.78 -1.28
CA ARG A 11 -23.93 30.15 0.03
C ARG A 11 -23.43 28.70 0.06
N LEU A 12 -23.64 27.95 -1.02
CA LEU A 12 -23.13 26.59 -1.18
C LEU A 12 -21.60 26.56 -1.23
N LYS A 13 -20.98 27.47 -2.00
CA LYS A 13 -19.52 27.64 -2.04
C LYS A 13 -18.94 28.07 -0.70
N GLU A 14 -19.58 29.01 -0.01
CA GLU A 14 -19.17 29.44 1.33
C GLU A 14 -19.23 28.30 2.35
N LYS A 15 -20.29 27.48 2.29
CA LYS A 15 -20.43 26.28 3.12
C LYS A 15 -19.28 25.29 2.87
N TYR A 16 -18.96 25.00 1.61
CA TYR A 16 -17.84 24.14 1.23
C TYR A 16 -16.50 24.70 1.72
N ASN A 17 -16.25 26.00 1.51
CA ASN A 17 -14.99 26.64 1.91
C ASN A 17 -14.78 26.68 3.43
N ARG A 18 -15.87 26.79 4.20
CA ARG A 18 -15.80 26.91 5.67
C ARG A 18 -15.72 25.57 6.38
N PHE A 19 -16.44 24.56 5.88
CA PHE A 19 -16.62 23.30 6.60
C PHE A 19 -16.10 22.06 5.84
N GLY A 20 -15.74 22.20 4.57
CA GLY A 20 -15.23 21.10 3.76
C GLY A 20 -16.29 20.09 3.32
N HIS A 21 -15.83 19.02 2.68
CA HIS A 21 -16.64 17.99 2.02
C HIS A 21 -17.68 17.31 2.93
N ASP A 22 -17.31 16.98 4.17
CA ASP A 22 -18.12 16.15 5.07
C ASP A 22 -19.41 16.82 5.54
N TYR A 23 -19.49 18.16 5.41
CA TYR A 23 -20.65 18.95 5.82
C TYR A 23 -21.68 19.17 4.71
N LEU A 24 -21.44 18.64 3.51
CA LEU A 24 -22.40 18.68 2.41
C LEU A 24 -23.17 17.37 2.33
N PHE A 25 -24.47 17.48 2.07
CA PHE A 25 -25.24 16.31 1.62
C PHE A 25 -24.76 15.85 0.25
N ASP A 26 -24.98 14.58 -0.09
CA ASP A 26 -24.49 14.04 -1.38
C ASP A 26 -25.05 14.80 -2.58
N TYR A 27 -26.32 15.21 -2.55
CA TYR A 27 -26.89 16.06 -3.61
C TYR A 27 -26.23 17.44 -3.67
N GLU A 28 -25.78 18.00 -2.53
CA GLU A 28 -25.10 19.30 -2.51
C GLU A 28 -23.67 19.19 -3.10
N LYS A 29 -23.01 18.04 -2.94
CA LYS A 29 -21.70 17.76 -3.58
C LYS A 29 -21.85 17.74 -5.10
N ILE A 30 -22.87 17.04 -5.61
CA ILE A 30 -23.16 17.00 -7.04
C ILE A 30 -23.64 18.35 -7.55
N GLU A 31 -24.51 19.04 -6.81
CA GLU A 31 -24.98 20.39 -7.15
C GLU A 31 -23.80 21.35 -7.32
N LEU A 32 -22.86 21.36 -6.35
CA LEU A 32 -21.67 22.20 -6.41
C LEU A 32 -20.84 21.90 -7.66
N LEU A 33 -20.59 20.62 -7.96
CA LEU A 33 -19.88 20.18 -9.17
C LEU A 33 -20.57 20.70 -10.44
N LEU A 34 -21.88 20.48 -10.57
CA LEU A 34 -22.66 20.92 -11.73
C LEU A 34 -22.64 22.43 -11.92
N THR A 35 -22.55 23.21 -10.84
CA THR A 35 -22.46 24.68 -10.95
C THR A 35 -21.20 25.13 -11.70
N TYR A 36 -20.14 24.31 -11.79
CA TYR A 36 -18.95 24.64 -12.57
C TYR A 36 -19.14 24.41 -14.08
N ALA A 37 -20.04 23.50 -14.48
CA ALA A 37 -20.36 23.25 -15.89
C ALA A 37 -21.52 24.12 -16.42
N VAL A 38 -22.52 24.42 -15.58
CA VAL A 38 -23.75 25.11 -16.02
C VAL A 38 -23.90 26.45 -15.30
N PRO A 39 -23.55 27.57 -15.96
CA PRO A 39 -23.69 28.88 -15.36
C PRO A 39 -25.16 29.33 -15.35
N ARG A 40 -25.58 29.96 -14.23
CA ARG A 40 -26.85 30.72 -14.11
C ARG A 40 -28.14 29.89 -14.22
N VAL A 41 -28.07 28.57 -14.00
CA VAL A 41 -29.23 27.66 -13.93
C VAL A 41 -29.30 27.04 -12.54
N ASP A 42 -30.52 26.77 -12.04
CA ASP A 42 -30.70 25.96 -10.84
C ASP A 42 -30.45 24.48 -11.17
N VAL A 43 -29.31 23.96 -10.70
CA VAL A 43 -28.88 22.57 -10.94
C VAL A 43 -29.21 21.64 -9.77
N LYS A 44 -29.87 22.15 -8.72
CA LYS A 44 -30.24 21.33 -7.56
C LYS A 44 -31.24 20.22 -7.90
N PRO A 45 -32.30 20.44 -8.71
CA PRO A 45 -33.18 19.36 -9.13
C PRO A 45 -32.40 18.29 -9.90
N LEU A 46 -31.58 18.71 -10.87
CA LEU A 46 -30.75 17.80 -11.67
C LEU A 46 -29.79 16.97 -10.81
N ALA A 47 -29.17 17.56 -9.79
CA ALA A 47 -28.28 16.84 -8.87
C ALA A 47 -29.03 15.73 -8.10
N LYS A 48 -30.28 15.98 -7.69
CA LYS A 48 -31.10 14.98 -7.02
C LYS A 48 -31.53 13.86 -7.97
N ASP A 49 -32.02 14.23 -9.16
CA ASP A 49 -32.48 13.28 -10.18
C ASP A 49 -31.35 12.31 -10.59
N LEU A 50 -30.12 12.83 -10.73
CA LEU A 50 -28.93 12.03 -11.01
C LEU A 50 -28.64 11.02 -9.91
N LEU A 51 -28.67 11.44 -8.64
CA LEU A 51 -28.40 10.54 -7.53
C LEU A 51 -29.50 9.49 -7.35
N GLU A 52 -30.75 9.86 -7.55
CA GLU A 52 -31.88 8.93 -7.48
C GLU A 52 -31.78 7.88 -8.59
N ARG A 53 -31.58 8.32 -9.84
CA ARG A 53 -31.53 7.42 -11.00
C ARG A 53 -30.38 6.43 -10.96
N PHE A 54 -29.21 6.86 -10.47
CA PHE A 54 -28.01 6.02 -10.44
C PHE A 54 -27.72 5.40 -9.08
N GLY A 55 -28.61 5.54 -8.08
CA GLY A 55 -28.45 4.89 -6.77
C GLY A 55 -27.29 5.47 -5.94
N GLY A 56 -27.09 6.78 -6.00
CA GLY A 56 -26.07 7.51 -5.24
C GLY A 56 -24.82 7.88 -6.04
N ILE A 57 -23.82 8.47 -5.37
CA ILE A 57 -22.61 9.02 -6.01
C ILE A 57 -21.82 7.92 -6.73
N ALA A 58 -21.70 6.74 -6.12
CA ALA A 58 -20.93 5.64 -6.70
C ALA A 58 -21.52 5.17 -8.04
N GLY A 59 -22.84 4.96 -8.10
CA GLY A 59 -23.48 4.59 -9.35
C GLY A 59 -23.47 5.71 -10.38
N LEU A 60 -23.61 6.97 -9.95
CA LEU A 60 -23.51 8.14 -10.84
C LEU A 60 -22.13 8.22 -11.52
N LEU A 61 -21.05 8.04 -10.77
CA LEU A 61 -19.69 8.06 -11.33
C LEU A 61 -19.45 6.87 -12.26
N ASN A 62 -20.06 5.71 -11.99
CA ASN A 62 -19.91 4.50 -12.81
C ASN A 62 -20.74 4.51 -14.11
N ALA A 63 -21.70 5.41 -14.26
CA ALA A 63 -22.51 5.52 -15.46
C ALA A 63 -21.66 5.79 -16.72
N SER A 64 -22.11 5.26 -17.86
CA SER A 64 -21.56 5.57 -19.19
C SER A 64 -21.99 6.98 -19.65
N LYS A 65 -21.29 7.52 -20.66
CA LYS A 65 -21.64 8.83 -21.24
C LYS A 65 -23.05 8.81 -21.80
N GLU A 66 -23.40 7.70 -22.46
CA GLU A 66 -24.67 7.46 -23.12
C GLU A 66 -25.80 7.43 -22.09
N GLU A 67 -25.64 6.71 -20.98
CA GLU A 67 -26.62 6.66 -19.89
C GLU A 67 -26.82 8.02 -19.23
N LEU A 68 -25.75 8.78 -19.01
CA LEU A 68 -25.82 10.12 -18.44
C LEU A 68 -26.63 11.06 -19.35
N MET A 69 -26.39 11.01 -20.66
CA MET A 69 -27.08 11.86 -21.64
C MET A 69 -28.57 11.51 -21.84
N LEU A 70 -29.04 10.36 -21.35
CA LEU A 70 -30.48 10.02 -21.29
C LEU A 70 -31.22 10.76 -20.17
N VAL A 71 -30.52 11.49 -19.29
CA VAL A 71 -31.14 12.29 -18.24
C VAL A 71 -31.46 13.69 -18.79
N PRO A 72 -32.74 14.13 -18.75
CA PRO A 72 -33.10 15.47 -19.17
C PRO A 72 -32.27 16.54 -18.44
N GLY A 73 -31.66 17.45 -19.19
CA GLY A 73 -30.77 18.48 -18.64
C GLY A 73 -29.28 18.07 -18.58
N VAL A 74 -28.94 16.82 -18.87
CA VAL A 74 -27.55 16.38 -19.05
C VAL A 74 -27.13 16.46 -20.51
N GLY A 75 -26.46 17.56 -20.85
CA GLY A 75 -25.75 17.68 -22.13
C GLY A 75 -24.34 17.07 -22.07
N GLU A 76 -23.67 17.09 -23.21
CA GLU A 76 -22.31 16.55 -23.36
C GLU A 76 -21.31 17.13 -22.34
N ASN A 77 -21.39 18.43 -22.04
CA ASN A 77 -20.49 19.08 -21.08
C ASN A 77 -20.63 18.52 -19.65
N ILE A 78 -21.86 18.24 -19.21
CA ILE A 78 -22.12 17.69 -17.88
C ILE A 78 -21.65 16.24 -17.83
N ALA A 79 -21.98 15.45 -18.86
CA ALA A 79 -21.53 14.07 -18.96
C ALA A 79 -19.99 13.99 -18.94
N ASN A 80 -19.30 14.81 -19.75
CA ASN A 80 -17.84 14.87 -19.77
C ASN A 80 -17.25 15.30 -18.43
N LEU A 81 -17.86 16.27 -17.72
CA LEU A 81 -17.38 16.68 -16.39
C LEU A 81 -17.46 15.53 -15.37
N ILE A 82 -18.58 14.80 -15.34
CA ILE A 82 -18.77 13.67 -14.42
C ILE A 82 -17.74 12.57 -14.73
N LEU A 83 -17.57 12.22 -16.01
CA LEU A 83 -16.59 11.23 -16.44
C LEU A 83 -15.15 11.67 -16.15
N LEU A 84 -14.84 12.96 -16.30
CA LEU A 84 -13.53 13.51 -15.96
C LEU A 84 -13.23 13.33 -14.46
N VAL A 85 -14.20 13.66 -13.59
CA VAL A 85 -14.04 13.47 -12.14
C VAL A 85 -13.83 11.98 -11.80
N ARG A 86 -14.60 11.07 -12.41
CA ARG A 86 -14.36 9.62 -12.25
C ARG A 86 -12.93 9.26 -12.67
N ASN A 87 -12.53 9.66 -13.87
CA ASN A 87 -11.27 9.24 -14.45
C ASN A 87 -10.07 9.79 -13.66
N LEU A 88 -10.14 11.03 -13.17
CA LEU A 88 -9.14 11.57 -12.25
C LEU A 88 -9.08 10.81 -10.93
N GLY A 89 -10.21 10.37 -10.39
CA GLY A 89 -10.25 9.49 -9.21
C GLY A 89 -9.62 8.12 -9.50
N ALA A 90 -9.89 7.56 -10.68
CA ALA A 90 -9.29 6.31 -11.15
C ALA A 90 -7.77 6.45 -11.34
N ASP A 91 -7.30 7.55 -11.93
CA ASP A 91 -5.88 7.85 -12.10
C ASP A 91 -5.19 8.06 -10.75
N PHE A 92 -5.80 8.81 -9.81
CA PHE A 92 -5.29 8.93 -8.44
C PHE A 92 -5.13 7.57 -7.76
N HIS A 93 -6.12 6.69 -7.87
CA HIS A 93 -6.04 5.34 -7.32
C HIS A 93 -5.01 4.48 -8.05
N LYS A 94 -4.92 4.60 -9.38
CA LYS A 94 -3.94 3.93 -10.22
C LYS A 94 -2.53 4.38 -9.89
N GLU A 95 -2.27 5.66 -9.68
CA GLU A 95 -0.98 6.18 -9.21
C GLU A 95 -0.65 5.61 -7.83
N ARG A 96 -1.60 5.62 -6.90
CA ARG A 96 -1.44 4.98 -5.59
C ARG A 96 -1.15 3.47 -5.68
N LEU A 97 -1.70 2.79 -6.69
CA LEU A 97 -1.43 1.39 -7.02
C LEU A 97 -0.09 1.19 -7.76
N MET A 98 0.32 2.13 -8.61
CA MET A 98 1.56 2.13 -9.40
C MET A 98 2.78 2.52 -8.57
N HIS A 99 2.58 3.23 -7.46
CA HIS A 99 3.60 3.49 -6.44
C HIS A 99 3.80 2.32 -5.46
N LYS A 100 3.17 1.15 -5.69
CA LYS A 100 3.46 -0.05 -4.91
C LYS A 100 4.87 -0.53 -5.22
N THR A 101 5.75 -0.34 -4.25
CA THR A 101 7.10 -0.91 -4.29
C THR A 101 6.96 -2.43 -4.34
N VAL A 102 7.48 -3.05 -5.40
CA VAL A 102 7.65 -4.50 -5.48
C VAL A 102 9.04 -4.79 -4.97
N PHE A 103 9.18 -5.66 -3.96
CA PHE A 103 10.49 -6.13 -3.56
C PHE A 103 10.90 -7.33 -4.42
N ALA A 104 11.88 -7.12 -5.29
CA ALA A 104 12.50 -8.20 -6.04
C ALA A 104 13.65 -8.84 -5.25
N CYS A 105 14.28 -8.07 -4.35
CA CYS A 105 15.40 -8.54 -3.52
C CYS A 105 15.48 -7.81 -2.17
N THR A 106 16.30 -8.33 -1.25
CA THR A 106 16.56 -7.73 0.07
C THR A 106 17.10 -6.31 -0.03
N ALA A 107 17.86 -5.97 -1.08
CA ALA A 107 18.37 -4.61 -1.27
C ALA A 107 17.26 -3.60 -1.59
N ASP A 108 16.20 -4.01 -2.30
CA ASP A 108 15.03 -3.14 -2.51
C ASP A 108 14.33 -2.82 -1.18
N VAL A 109 14.26 -3.82 -0.29
CA VAL A 109 13.72 -3.68 1.07
C VAL A 109 14.58 -2.71 1.88
N ILE A 110 15.89 -2.91 1.90
CA ILE A 110 16.83 -2.05 2.64
C ILE A 110 16.74 -0.60 2.12
N LYS A 111 16.72 -0.39 0.80
CA LYS A 111 16.58 0.94 0.20
C LYS A 111 15.27 1.62 0.63
N PHE A 112 14.16 0.89 0.53
CA PHE A 112 12.85 1.39 0.94
C PHE A 112 12.82 1.77 2.42
N VAL A 113 13.37 0.91 3.29
CA VAL A 113 13.39 1.13 4.73
C VAL A 113 14.30 2.29 5.10
N ARG A 114 15.50 2.40 4.51
CA ARG A 114 16.42 3.52 4.77
C ARG A 114 15.76 4.86 4.42
N MET A 115 15.06 4.94 3.28
CA MET A 115 14.29 6.15 2.93
C MET A 115 13.21 6.47 3.97
N LYS A 116 12.56 5.44 4.52
CA LYS A 116 11.44 5.60 5.46
C LYS A 116 11.87 5.88 6.91
N LEU A 117 13.00 5.32 7.34
CA LEU A 117 13.55 5.45 8.68
C LEU A 117 14.61 6.56 8.78
N ALA A 118 15.16 7.08 7.67
CA ALA A 118 16.08 8.23 7.68
C ALA A 118 15.61 9.45 8.50
N PRO A 119 14.31 9.80 8.55
CA PRO A 119 13.85 10.90 9.40
C PRO A 119 13.80 10.56 10.89
N LEU A 120 13.80 9.27 11.25
CA LEU A 120 13.62 8.78 12.61
C LEU A 120 14.99 8.68 13.31
N ARG A 121 15.24 9.60 14.24
CA ARG A 121 16.46 9.60 15.07
C ARG A 121 16.41 8.63 16.26
N LYS A 122 15.40 7.74 16.30
CA LYS A 122 15.12 6.82 17.40
C LYS A 122 15.04 5.38 16.87
N GLU A 123 15.24 4.43 17.76
CA GLU A 123 14.95 3.02 17.48
C GLU A 123 13.45 2.85 17.24
N ALA A 124 13.15 2.15 16.15
CA ALA A 124 11.81 1.87 15.70
C ALA A 124 11.74 0.45 15.15
N PHE A 125 10.61 -0.19 15.43
CA PHE A 125 10.31 -1.48 14.86
C PHE A 125 9.24 -1.32 13.78
N LEU A 126 9.57 -1.60 12.53
CA LEU A 126 8.72 -1.46 11.36
C LEU A 126 8.28 -2.85 10.89
N VAL A 127 7.01 -2.96 10.50
CA VAL A 127 6.51 -4.10 9.71
C VAL A 127 6.10 -3.61 8.33
N ILE A 128 6.43 -4.40 7.31
CA ILE A 128 5.97 -4.22 5.94
C ILE A 128 5.02 -5.35 5.58
N TYR A 129 3.82 -5.00 5.14
CA TYR A 129 2.80 -5.95 4.73
C TYR A 129 2.84 -6.15 3.21
N LEU A 130 2.87 -7.39 2.77
CA LEU A 130 3.08 -7.76 1.36
C LEU A 130 1.95 -8.63 0.83
N ASP A 131 1.60 -8.41 -0.44
CA ASP A 131 0.66 -9.26 -1.15
C ASP A 131 1.33 -10.52 -1.74
N THR A 132 0.56 -11.33 -2.45
CA THR A 132 1.03 -12.57 -3.10
C THR A 132 2.10 -12.35 -4.18
N ARG A 133 2.32 -11.11 -4.63
CA ARG A 133 3.31 -10.70 -5.63
C ARG A 133 4.46 -9.92 -5.01
N ASN A 134 4.60 -9.96 -3.68
CA ASN A 134 5.59 -9.18 -2.91
C ASN A 134 5.46 -7.66 -3.14
N GLN A 135 4.25 -7.17 -3.44
CA GLN A 135 3.98 -5.73 -3.47
C GLN A 135 3.66 -5.24 -2.07
N VAL A 136 4.25 -4.10 -1.70
CA VAL A 136 3.91 -3.43 -0.45
C VAL A 136 2.44 -3.03 -0.46
N ILE A 137 1.67 -3.62 0.45
CA ILE A 137 0.29 -3.26 0.74
C ILE A 137 0.26 -2.03 1.63
N ASP A 138 1.01 -2.08 2.73
CA ASP A 138 1.19 -1.00 3.69
C ASP A 138 2.39 -1.27 4.59
N THR A 139 2.68 -0.36 5.52
CA THR A 139 3.67 -0.51 6.59
C THR A 139 3.10 -0.05 7.92
N GLY A 140 3.56 -0.59 9.04
CA GLY A 140 3.22 -0.10 10.38
C GLY A 140 4.45 0.03 11.26
N ILE A 141 4.48 1.05 12.13
CA ILE A 141 5.46 1.14 13.21
C ILE A 141 4.85 0.42 14.42
N LEU A 142 5.51 -0.64 14.87
CA LEU A 142 5.09 -1.45 16.02
C LEU A 142 5.63 -0.88 17.33
N ALA A 143 6.68 -0.05 17.26
CA ALA A 143 7.35 0.53 18.41
C ALA A 143 8.16 1.78 18.07
N ASP A 144 8.18 2.75 18.97
CA ASP A 144 9.05 3.95 18.94
C ASP A 144 9.47 4.25 20.39
N GLY A 145 10.76 4.10 20.72
CA GLY A 145 11.28 4.34 22.08
C GLY A 145 12.44 3.43 22.53
N THR A 146 13.06 3.78 23.66
CA THR A 146 14.30 3.15 24.20
C THR A 146 14.16 1.68 24.55
N VAL A 147 14.90 0.84 23.81
CA VAL A 147 15.67 -0.40 24.11
C VAL A 147 15.12 -1.47 25.08
N ASP A 148 14.46 -1.14 26.19
CA ASP A 148 14.26 -2.12 27.27
C ASP A 148 12.89 -2.83 27.22
N GLN A 149 12.66 -3.64 26.17
CA GLN A 149 11.49 -4.52 26.01
C GLN A 149 10.26 -3.85 25.39
N VAL A 150 10.34 -3.55 24.10
CA VAL A 150 9.13 -3.43 23.30
C VAL A 150 8.52 -4.84 23.16
N PHE A 151 7.47 -5.10 23.92
CA PHE A 151 6.66 -6.31 23.76
C PHE A 151 5.82 -6.24 22.49
N ILE A 152 6.39 -6.69 21.37
CA ILE A 152 5.61 -6.89 20.15
C ILE A 152 4.70 -8.09 20.34
N HIS A 153 3.40 -7.82 20.50
CA HIS A 153 2.41 -8.88 20.59
C HIS A 153 2.16 -9.51 19.22
N VAL A 154 2.71 -10.71 19.00
CA VAL A 154 2.55 -11.47 17.74
C VAL A 154 1.08 -11.61 17.32
N ARG A 155 0.16 -11.76 18.28
CA ARG A 155 -1.29 -11.80 18.01
C ARG A 155 -1.79 -10.53 17.31
N GLU A 156 -1.35 -9.35 17.76
CA GLU A 156 -1.79 -8.06 17.21
C GLU A 156 -1.15 -7.81 15.84
N LEU A 157 0.15 -8.13 15.71
CA LEU A 157 0.86 -8.11 14.44
C LEU A 157 0.14 -8.95 13.36
N LEU A 158 -0.18 -10.21 13.69
CA LEU A 158 -0.85 -11.10 12.75
C LEU A 158 -2.30 -10.67 12.49
N ALA A 159 -3.01 -10.14 13.50
CA ALA A 159 -4.35 -9.60 13.30
C ALA A 159 -4.36 -8.41 12.32
N GLU A 160 -3.39 -7.50 12.43
CA GLU A 160 -3.23 -6.39 11.49
C GLU A 160 -2.84 -6.87 10.09
N ALA A 161 -1.97 -7.88 9.98
CA ALA A 161 -1.65 -8.53 8.70
C ALA A 161 -2.91 -9.13 8.04
N ILE A 162 -3.76 -9.81 8.80
CA ILE A 162 -5.04 -10.37 8.30
C ILE A 162 -5.97 -9.25 7.83
N LYS A 163 -6.16 -8.21 8.64
CA LYS A 163 -7.02 -7.06 8.32
C LYS A 163 -6.59 -6.37 7.03
N ARG A 164 -5.30 -6.38 6.73
CA ARG A 164 -4.69 -5.80 5.52
C ARG A 164 -4.66 -6.77 4.34
N SER A 165 -5.18 -7.98 4.50
CA SER A 165 -5.10 -9.05 3.49
C SER A 165 -3.66 -9.36 3.05
N ALA A 166 -2.71 -9.28 3.99
CA ALA A 166 -1.30 -9.57 3.73
C ALA A 166 -1.08 -11.08 3.56
N ARG A 167 -0.29 -11.45 2.55
CA ARG A 167 0.19 -12.82 2.37
C ARG A 167 1.55 -13.04 3.04
N GLY A 168 2.35 -11.99 3.13
CA GLY A 168 3.65 -12.03 3.78
C GLY A 168 3.95 -10.75 4.56
N ILE A 169 4.91 -10.85 5.46
CA ILE A 169 5.41 -9.72 6.24
C ILE A 169 6.94 -9.71 6.23
N ILE A 170 7.51 -8.51 6.30
CA ILE A 170 8.93 -8.29 6.61
C ILE A 170 9.00 -7.44 7.87
N LEU A 171 9.79 -7.88 8.83
CA LEU A 171 10.08 -7.11 10.04
C LEU A 171 11.39 -6.36 9.87
N VAL A 172 11.45 -5.14 10.39
CA VAL A 172 12.67 -4.35 10.33
C VAL A 172 12.87 -3.59 11.62
N HIS A 173 14.03 -3.75 12.21
CA HIS A 173 14.44 -3.08 13.43
C HIS A 173 15.67 -2.22 13.13
N ASN A 174 15.60 -0.90 13.33
CA ASN A 174 16.78 -0.06 13.20
C ASN A 174 17.51 0.13 14.53
N HIS A 175 18.83 0.05 14.49
CA HIS A 175 19.72 0.46 15.59
C HIS A 175 20.55 1.67 15.14
N PRO A 176 20.09 2.91 15.34
CA PRO A 176 20.75 4.13 14.84
C PRO A 176 22.20 4.33 15.31
N GLY A 177 22.57 3.77 16.47
CA GLY A 177 23.93 3.87 17.03
C GLY A 177 24.53 2.52 17.45
N GLY A 178 23.94 1.42 16.99
CA GLY A 178 24.21 0.09 17.55
C GLY A 178 24.85 -0.89 16.57
N SER A 179 24.98 -2.13 17.03
CA SER A 179 25.41 -3.26 16.21
C SER A 179 24.26 -3.74 15.31
N VAL A 180 24.59 -4.34 14.16
CA VAL A 180 23.62 -5.13 13.37
C VAL A 180 23.33 -6.50 13.97
N THR A 181 23.96 -6.84 15.10
CA THR A 181 23.72 -8.11 15.79
C THR A 181 22.30 -8.12 16.36
N PRO A 182 21.44 -9.09 15.97
CA PRO A 182 20.09 -9.19 16.53
C PRO A 182 20.13 -9.51 18.02
N SER A 183 19.25 -8.87 18.78
CA SER A 183 19.05 -9.14 20.20
C SER A 183 18.44 -10.52 20.44
N HIS A 184 18.40 -10.95 21.71
CA HIS A 184 17.67 -12.16 22.09
C HIS A 184 16.18 -12.04 21.73
N ASP A 185 15.58 -10.88 21.98
CA ASP A 185 14.17 -10.62 21.73
C ASP A 185 13.84 -10.63 20.24
N ASP A 186 14.73 -10.10 19.38
CA ASP A 186 14.57 -10.18 17.92
C ASP A 186 14.51 -11.64 17.45
N ARG A 187 15.40 -12.49 17.99
CA ARG A 187 15.44 -13.92 17.64
C ARG A 187 14.20 -14.66 18.13
N VAL A 188 13.76 -14.38 19.35
CA VAL A 188 12.54 -14.99 19.93
C VAL A 188 11.30 -14.59 19.14
N LEU A 189 11.16 -13.30 18.81
CA LEU A 189 10.06 -12.78 18.01
C LEU A 189 10.03 -13.41 16.61
N THR A 190 11.19 -13.45 15.94
CA THR A 190 11.34 -14.06 14.61
C THR A 190 10.86 -15.51 14.63
N GLU A 191 11.34 -16.30 15.59
CA GLU A 191 11.00 -17.72 15.67
C GLU A 191 9.53 -17.94 16.02
N CYS A 192 8.96 -17.10 16.89
CA CYS A 192 7.54 -17.16 17.24
C CYS A 192 6.66 -16.94 16.00
N ILE A 193 6.96 -15.90 15.20
CA ILE A 193 6.20 -15.59 13.98
C ILE A 193 6.43 -16.67 12.92
N ARG A 194 7.66 -17.17 12.76
CA ARG A 194 7.98 -18.25 11.81
C ARG A 194 7.19 -19.53 12.10
N LYS A 195 6.91 -19.81 13.38
CA LYS A 195 6.06 -20.95 13.80
C LYS A 195 4.56 -20.68 13.66
N THR A 196 4.09 -19.48 13.96
CA THR A 196 2.65 -19.16 14.07
C THR A 196 2.03 -18.62 12.79
N GLY A 197 2.76 -17.83 12.02
CA GLY A 197 2.32 -17.21 10.77
C GLY A 197 1.78 -18.19 9.71
N PRO A 198 2.44 -19.33 9.44
CA PRO A 198 1.97 -20.29 8.44
C PRO A 198 0.57 -20.84 8.72
N ALA A 199 0.17 -21.01 9.99
CA ALA A 199 -1.17 -21.44 10.35
C ALA A 199 -2.26 -20.44 9.93
N MET A 200 -1.89 -19.15 9.82
CA MET A 200 -2.75 -18.06 9.37
C MET A 200 -2.51 -17.68 7.90
N ARG A 201 -1.68 -18.45 7.17
CA ARG A 201 -1.26 -18.17 5.79
C ARG A 201 -0.55 -16.80 5.64
N ILE A 202 0.21 -16.40 6.65
CA ILE A 202 1.06 -15.20 6.62
C ILE A 202 2.51 -15.65 6.77
N ASP A 203 3.31 -15.46 5.72
CA ASP A 203 4.70 -15.89 5.72
C ASP A 203 5.60 -14.75 6.24
N LEU A 204 6.48 -15.04 7.20
CA LEU A 204 7.58 -14.14 7.53
C LEU A 204 8.65 -14.30 6.45
N LEU A 205 8.79 -13.28 5.61
CA LEU A 205 9.71 -13.30 4.48
C LEU A 205 11.13 -12.92 4.89
N ASP A 206 11.28 -11.94 5.78
CA ASP A 206 12.55 -11.67 6.44
C ASP A 206 12.36 -10.89 7.75
N HIS A 207 13.39 -10.87 8.58
CA HIS A 207 13.56 -9.93 9.68
C HIS A 207 14.95 -9.28 9.56
N LEU A 208 14.97 -7.99 9.26
CA LEU A 208 16.17 -7.20 9.05
C LEU A 208 16.51 -6.34 10.26
N ILE A 209 17.75 -6.44 10.73
CA ILE A 209 18.35 -5.44 11.62
C ILE A 209 19.14 -4.47 10.76
N ILE A 210 18.89 -3.17 10.86
CA ILE A 210 19.51 -2.15 10.00
C ILE A 210 20.23 -1.10 10.84
N THR A 211 21.49 -0.83 10.50
CA THR A 211 22.27 0.30 11.01
C THR A 211 22.61 1.27 9.86
N HIS A 212 23.44 2.27 10.12
CA HIS A 212 23.91 3.19 9.08
C HIS A 212 24.72 2.47 7.98
N ASP A 213 25.64 1.59 8.40
CA ASP A 213 26.67 0.98 7.52
C ASP A 213 26.40 -0.47 7.16
N ALA A 214 25.44 -1.13 7.81
CA ALA A 214 25.20 -2.55 7.60
C ALA A 214 23.73 -2.93 7.83
N ALA A 215 23.37 -4.10 7.32
CA ALA A 215 22.14 -4.79 7.66
C ALA A 215 22.43 -6.25 8.01
N TYR A 216 21.55 -6.88 8.77
CA TYR A 216 21.59 -8.30 9.09
C TYR A 216 20.22 -8.94 8.84
N SER A 217 20.18 -10.00 8.05
CA SER A 217 18.99 -10.83 7.88
C SER A 217 19.03 -11.98 8.87
N ILE A 218 18.10 -11.99 9.83
CA ILE A 218 17.98 -13.07 10.80
C ILE A 218 17.54 -14.37 10.11
N THR A 219 16.71 -14.28 9.07
CA THR A 219 16.18 -15.45 8.36
C THR A 219 17.25 -16.21 7.59
N THR A 220 18.19 -15.48 6.99
CA THR A 220 19.30 -16.07 6.21
C THR A 220 20.59 -16.20 7.02
N ASP A 221 20.63 -15.62 8.21
CA ASP A 221 21.81 -15.53 9.07
C ASP A 221 23.01 -14.88 8.36
N GLN A 222 22.74 -13.78 7.64
CA GLN A 222 23.71 -13.09 6.80
C GLN A 222 23.80 -11.60 7.11
N ARG A 223 25.05 -11.14 7.20
CA ARG A 223 25.41 -9.73 7.25
C ARG A 223 25.57 -9.18 5.84
N ILE A 224 25.05 -7.97 5.64
CA ILE A 224 25.07 -7.23 4.38
C ILE A 224 25.75 -5.90 4.68
N GLU A 225 26.96 -5.68 4.14
CA GLU A 225 27.61 -4.38 4.22
C GLU A 225 26.88 -3.40 3.30
N LEU A 226 26.55 -2.23 3.84
CA LEU A 226 25.98 -1.12 3.08
C LEU A 226 27.14 -0.17 2.79
N GLY A 227 27.53 -0.06 1.52
CA GLY A 227 28.61 0.84 1.13
C GLY A 227 28.33 2.29 1.55
N ASP A 228 29.38 3.03 1.88
CA ASP A 228 29.37 4.48 1.92
C ASP A 228 29.08 4.98 0.51
N GLU A 229 27.91 5.58 0.25
CA GLU A 229 27.80 6.55 -0.84
C GLU A 229 26.47 7.30 -0.83
N GLN A 230 26.61 8.61 -0.98
CA GLN A 230 25.61 9.61 -1.34
C GLN A 230 24.84 9.33 -2.66
N SER A 231 24.78 8.08 -3.17
CA SER A 231 24.20 7.74 -4.47
C SER A 231 22.73 7.29 -4.45
N TYR A 232 22.07 7.30 -3.28
CA TYR A 232 20.64 6.97 -3.18
C TYR A 232 19.70 8.18 -3.36
N TYR A 233 20.24 9.39 -3.54
CA TYR A 233 19.47 10.58 -3.88
C TYR A 233 19.52 10.85 -5.39
N LEU A 234 18.36 10.59 -6.03
CA LEU A 234 17.95 10.98 -7.39
C LEU A 234 18.58 10.24 -8.60
N PRO A 235 17.82 10.13 -9.72
CA PRO A 235 18.04 9.13 -10.76
C PRO A 235 19.09 9.55 -11.79
N GLY A 236 20.09 8.70 -12.01
CA GLY A 236 21.04 8.79 -13.11
C GLY A 236 22.21 7.82 -12.92
N GLU A 237 22.35 6.86 -13.86
CA GLU A 237 23.56 6.07 -14.17
C GLU A 237 23.93 4.89 -13.24
N THR A 238 24.49 3.73 -13.67
CA THR A 238 24.76 3.07 -14.97
C THR A 238 24.70 1.54 -14.79
N LYS A 239 24.51 0.78 -15.89
CA LYS A 239 24.42 -0.70 -15.95
C LYS A 239 25.54 -1.49 -15.23
N ALA A 240 26.75 -0.94 -15.17
CA ALA A 240 27.92 -1.64 -14.61
C ALA A 240 27.86 -1.78 -13.08
N ALA A 241 27.26 -0.81 -12.38
CA ALA A 241 27.03 -0.90 -10.94
C ALA A 241 25.98 -1.96 -10.60
N ALA A 242 24.97 -2.12 -11.46
CA ALA A 242 23.95 -3.16 -11.32
C ALA A 242 24.49 -4.59 -11.51
N GLU A 243 25.55 -4.79 -12.31
CA GLU A 243 26.15 -6.10 -12.57
C GLU A 243 27.05 -6.61 -11.42
N LYS A 244 27.89 -5.75 -10.84
CA LYS A 244 28.69 -6.13 -9.64
C LYS A 244 27.83 -6.45 -8.43
N ILE A 245 26.71 -5.74 -8.30
CA ILE A 245 25.69 -6.05 -7.30
C ILE A 245 25.15 -7.46 -7.56
N LYS A 246 24.77 -7.79 -8.80
CA LYS A 246 24.18 -9.09 -9.21
C LYS A 246 24.97 -10.35 -8.80
N ASP A 247 26.31 -10.33 -8.85
CA ASP A 247 27.13 -11.52 -8.56
C ASP A 247 27.09 -11.96 -7.08
N ASN A 248 26.78 -11.04 -6.16
CA ASN A 248 26.52 -11.39 -4.75
C ASN A 248 25.10 -11.94 -4.51
N TYR A 249 24.19 -11.85 -5.49
CA TYR A 249 22.76 -12.09 -5.32
C TYR A 249 22.34 -13.53 -5.64
N ASP A 250 23.14 -14.28 -6.39
CA ASP A 250 22.83 -15.67 -6.75
C ASP A 250 22.82 -16.64 -5.56
N LYS A 251 23.31 -16.19 -4.40
CA LYS A 251 23.39 -16.99 -3.15
C LYS A 251 22.22 -16.74 -2.19
N LEU A 252 21.29 -15.84 -2.52
CA LEU A 252 20.22 -15.38 -1.63
C LEU A 252 18.85 -16.02 -1.94
N PRO A 253 17.93 -16.11 -0.96
CA PRO A 253 16.69 -16.89 -1.08
C PRO A 253 15.69 -16.36 -2.13
N PHE A 254 15.80 -15.09 -2.54
CA PHE A 254 14.91 -14.45 -3.50
C PHE A 254 15.36 -14.58 -4.96
N HIS A 255 15.97 -15.71 -5.35
CA HIS A 255 16.27 -15.97 -6.75
C HIS A 255 15.02 -16.53 -7.48
N PRO A 256 14.58 -15.93 -8.61
CA PRO A 256 13.36 -16.34 -9.34
C PRO A 256 13.29 -17.82 -9.77
N LYS A 257 14.43 -18.53 -9.82
CA LYS A 257 14.49 -19.95 -10.22
C LYS A 257 14.22 -20.94 -9.08
N LYS A 258 14.25 -20.52 -7.81
CA LYS A 258 13.98 -21.42 -6.66
C LYS A 258 12.49 -21.50 -6.27
N ILE A 259 11.62 -20.74 -6.95
CA ILE A 259 10.21 -20.54 -6.57
C ILE A 259 9.27 -21.65 -7.09
N ARG A 260 9.77 -22.68 -7.78
CA ARG A 260 8.89 -23.76 -8.29
C ARG A 260 9.46 -25.15 -8.02
N LYS A 261 8.86 -25.85 -7.06
CA LYS A 261 8.49 -27.24 -7.30
C LYS A 261 6.97 -27.33 -7.49
N PRO A 262 6.48 -27.86 -8.62
CA PRO A 262 5.06 -28.04 -8.83
C PRO A 262 4.48 -29.03 -7.81
N MET A 263 3.25 -28.74 -7.36
CA MET A 263 2.50 -29.53 -6.36
C MET A 263 2.26 -30.99 -6.78
N SER A 264 2.55 -31.37 -8.02
CA SER A 264 2.43 -32.73 -8.55
C SER A 264 3.44 -33.74 -7.97
N GLU A 265 4.52 -33.27 -7.32
CA GLU A 265 5.53 -34.18 -6.72
C GLU A 265 5.22 -34.58 -5.26
N LEU A 266 4.28 -33.91 -4.59
CA LEU A 266 3.93 -34.20 -3.18
C LEU A 266 2.88 -35.31 -3.03
N THR A 267 2.17 -35.69 -4.08
CA THR A 267 1.11 -36.71 -4.05
C THR A 267 1.56 -38.12 -4.46
N GLN A 268 2.81 -38.32 -4.91
CA GLN A 268 3.31 -39.66 -5.29
C GLN A 268 3.98 -40.44 -4.16
N LYS A 269 4.22 -39.84 -2.98
CA LYS A 269 4.88 -40.53 -1.86
C LYS A 269 3.95 -41.27 -0.89
N THR A 270 2.63 -41.19 -1.05
CA THR A 270 1.65 -41.86 -0.17
C THR A 270 1.00 -43.11 -0.74
N LYS A 271 1.33 -43.56 -1.98
CA LYS A 271 0.73 -44.77 -2.59
C LYS A 271 1.63 -46.02 -2.66
N LYS A 272 2.81 -46.04 -2.03
CA LYS A 272 3.69 -47.23 -1.96
C LYS A 272 3.99 -47.69 -0.53
N LYS A 273 2.97 -47.87 0.30
CA LYS A 273 3.01 -48.72 1.51
C LYS A 273 1.59 -49.25 1.80
N GLY A 274 1.22 -50.32 1.11
CA GLY A 274 -0.06 -50.99 1.27
C GLY A 274 -0.13 -52.19 0.33
N GLY A 275 0.42 -53.32 0.80
CA GLY A 275 0.49 -54.57 0.05
C GLY A 275 1.28 -55.62 0.82
N GLN A 276 0.64 -56.16 1.86
CA GLN A 276 0.95 -57.47 2.46
C GLN A 276 0.44 -58.59 1.52
N PRO A 277 0.96 -59.83 1.63
CA PRO A 277 0.72 -60.70 2.78
C PRO A 277 1.91 -60.81 3.75
#